data_AF-A0A4R0IIH5-F1
#
_entry.id   AF-A0A4R0IIH5-F1
#
_cell.length_a   1.000
_cell.length_b   1.000
_cell.length_c   1.000
_cell.angle_alpha   90.00
_cell.angle_beta   90.00
_cell.angle_gamma   90.00
#
_symmetry.space_group_name_H-M   'P 1'
#
loop_
_entity.id
_entity.type
_entity.pdbx_description
1 polymer ?
#
loop_
_entity_poly.entity_id
_entity_poly.type
_entity_poly.pdbx_seq_one_letter_code
_entity_poly.pdbx_strand_id
1 'polypeptide(L)'
;MPEPLHAVAVVDNQAATERAHQAGQDAWWVYLAEVLGHLRLPYRSISLSAAAAPPDDVSVLVFATTPDGPADGLEQWVRDGGVLILVGDPGPLAALAGVAAGETVADGHVVLSETPVWSSRPPVALHAVGGHRLIGQDMEVLARWQDNDAAAASLRRLGAGAVLTYGVDLWQTIVRIQQGYAVTADGAPAADGTAPIDDGILKCEDGMVLSFERDRAMPPGEPELLPTYEHTYPPPSAVPMFDQPQADWWCSLFAQSLWWGTAQAGAAVPWLWYWPAGVDAVAHMSHDSDQNVEEHGQAALDAFAEADVQVTWCHVFPGGYSPSLYTAITAAGHENALHYNAMGDADLAVWGWPFARAQYAWAQAVTGTEQIVSNKNHYTRWEGWTEFYTWCERLGLQIDESRGPSKQGDVGFTFGASHVSFPLAPVAEGNRLYDVLNLPLHTQDLAWAGHVSVRDVILDGAQSVHGVAHFLFHGPHLHHRPPTRAACIELAAEARRRGMPWWTATRINSWERSRRGVVLSVEPHPDGFAVRAEAVEPVPGAAVLIAVPGTTDPVVKEGEGSARAVVRLGRTFVELTADIVAGDNRWVITP
;
A
#
# COMPACT_ATOMS: atom_id res chain seq x y z
N MET A 1 24.74 3.03 -25.84
CA MET A 1 25.05 3.43 -24.45
C MET A 1 25.33 2.15 -23.67
N PRO A 2 26.24 2.12 -22.68
CA PRO A 2 26.34 0.94 -21.82
C PRO A 2 24.97 0.67 -21.19
N GLU A 3 24.60 -0.61 -21.10
CA GLU A 3 23.34 -0.99 -20.44
C GLU A 3 23.44 -0.64 -18.94
N PRO A 4 22.36 -0.12 -18.33
CA PRO A 4 22.33 0.16 -16.91
C PRO A 4 22.55 -1.14 -16.11
N LEU A 5 23.39 -1.07 -15.08
CA LEU A 5 23.65 -2.20 -14.19
C LEU A 5 22.43 -2.46 -13.31
N HIS A 6 21.85 -3.66 -13.41
CA HIS A 6 20.71 -4.08 -12.59
C HIS A 6 21.12 -5.16 -11.59
N ALA A 7 21.41 -4.75 -10.36
CA ALA A 7 21.77 -5.70 -9.31
C ALA A 7 20.62 -6.68 -8.95
N VAL A 8 19.37 -6.35 -9.28
CA VAL A 8 18.19 -7.19 -9.04
C VAL A 8 17.61 -7.65 -10.38
N ALA A 9 17.35 -8.95 -10.50
CA ALA A 9 16.55 -9.52 -11.58
C ALA A 9 15.36 -10.32 -11.05
N VAL A 10 14.28 -10.29 -11.81
CA VAL A 10 13.07 -11.08 -11.59
C VAL A 10 12.92 -12.06 -12.74
N VAL A 11 12.62 -13.31 -12.41
CA VAL A 11 12.36 -14.34 -13.41
C VAL A 11 10.93 -14.19 -13.92
N ASP A 12 10.82 -13.92 -15.22
CA ASP A 12 9.55 -13.95 -15.93
C ASP A 12 9.24 -15.38 -16.37
N ASN A 13 8.25 -15.97 -15.69
CA ASN A 13 7.73 -17.30 -16.00
C ASN A 13 6.36 -17.19 -16.69
N GLN A 14 6.34 -16.60 -17.88
CA GLN A 14 5.15 -16.50 -18.72
C GLN A 14 4.45 -17.87 -18.91
N ALA A 15 5.20 -18.95 -19.02
CA ALA A 15 4.64 -20.30 -19.15
C ALA A 15 3.85 -20.73 -17.91
N ALA A 16 4.29 -20.39 -16.69
CA ALA A 16 3.51 -20.63 -15.48
C ALA A 16 2.24 -19.79 -15.44
N THR A 17 2.33 -18.51 -15.82
CA THR A 17 1.17 -17.60 -15.92
C THR A 17 0.13 -18.16 -16.89
N GLU A 18 0.55 -18.56 -18.09
CA GLU A 18 -0.34 -19.17 -19.09
C GLU A 18 -1.00 -20.45 -18.59
N ARG A 19 -0.27 -21.32 -17.88
CA ARG A 19 -0.84 -22.54 -17.30
C ARG A 19 -1.86 -22.24 -16.21
N ALA A 20 -1.59 -21.29 -15.32
CA ALA A 20 -2.55 -20.86 -14.30
C ALA A 20 -3.82 -20.30 -14.95
N HIS A 21 -3.67 -19.44 -15.95
CA HIS A 21 -4.81 -18.87 -16.68
C HIS A 21 -5.63 -19.93 -17.42
N GLN A 22 -4.98 -20.90 -18.07
CA GLN A 22 -5.65 -22.05 -18.69
C GLN A 22 -6.40 -22.92 -17.68
N ALA A 23 -5.93 -22.96 -16.43
CA ALA A 23 -6.61 -23.63 -15.33
C ALA A 23 -7.70 -22.77 -14.66
N GLY A 24 -7.93 -21.54 -15.12
CA GLY A 24 -8.88 -20.60 -14.52
C GLY A 24 -8.43 -20.09 -13.14
N GLN A 25 -7.12 -20.05 -12.89
CA GLN A 25 -6.52 -19.63 -11.63
C GLN A 25 -5.82 -18.27 -11.80
N ASP A 26 -5.89 -17.44 -10.77
CA ASP A 26 -5.14 -16.19 -10.71
C ASP A 26 -3.64 -16.46 -10.57
N ALA A 27 -2.84 -15.80 -11.41
CA ALA A 27 -1.39 -15.82 -11.34
C ALA A 27 -0.89 -14.72 -10.38
N TRP A 28 -1.10 -14.88 -9.07
CA TRP A 28 -0.84 -13.83 -8.07
C TRP A 28 0.56 -13.20 -8.15
N TRP A 29 1.58 -13.99 -8.54
CA TRP A 29 2.96 -13.54 -8.67
C TRP A 29 3.19 -12.40 -9.66
N VAL A 30 2.26 -12.14 -10.60
CA VAL A 30 2.36 -10.96 -11.47
C VAL A 30 2.23 -9.66 -10.67
N TYR A 31 1.66 -9.70 -9.46
CA TYR A 31 1.54 -8.55 -8.57
C TYR A 31 2.89 -8.06 -8.02
N LEU A 32 3.96 -8.86 -8.14
CA LEU A 32 5.32 -8.37 -7.86
C LEU A 32 5.65 -7.12 -8.71
N ALA A 33 5.11 -7.01 -9.93
CA ALA A 33 5.28 -5.82 -10.76
C ALA A 33 4.69 -4.57 -10.09
N GLU A 34 3.58 -4.69 -9.37
CA GLU A 34 3.00 -3.57 -8.62
C GLU A 34 3.85 -3.21 -7.42
N VAL A 35 4.30 -4.19 -6.64
CA VAL A 35 5.16 -3.96 -5.46
C VAL A 35 6.48 -3.27 -5.87
N LEU A 36 7.14 -3.75 -6.92
CA LEU A 36 8.36 -3.11 -7.45
C LEU A 36 8.05 -1.77 -8.13
N GLY A 37 6.89 -1.66 -8.78
CA GLY A 37 6.39 -0.43 -9.41
C GLY A 37 6.09 0.67 -8.39
N HIS A 38 5.65 0.33 -7.19
CA HIS A 38 5.49 1.26 -6.08
C HIS A 38 6.82 1.53 -5.37
N LEU A 39 7.71 0.55 -5.24
CA LEU A 39 9.04 0.77 -4.67
C LEU A 39 9.95 1.61 -5.57
N ARG A 40 9.77 1.56 -6.89
CA ARG A 40 10.67 2.19 -7.88
C ARG A 40 12.13 1.80 -7.70
N LEU A 41 12.37 0.55 -7.32
CA LEU A 41 13.68 -0.07 -7.35
C LEU A 41 13.97 -0.53 -8.79
N PRO A 42 15.15 -0.25 -9.36
CA PRO A 42 15.49 -0.75 -10.67
C PRO A 42 15.72 -2.26 -10.63
N TYR A 43 15.03 -2.96 -11.53
CA TYR A 43 15.20 -4.37 -11.74
C TYR A 43 15.12 -4.67 -13.23
N ARG A 44 15.60 -5.84 -13.63
CA ARG A 44 15.36 -6.38 -14.98
C ARG A 44 14.52 -7.65 -14.92
N SER A 45 13.70 -7.83 -15.94
CA SER A 45 13.02 -9.10 -16.19
C SER A 45 13.94 -10.01 -17.00
N ILE A 46 14.09 -11.27 -16.60
CA ILE A 46 14.87 -12.26 -17.34
C ILE A 46 14.07 -13.56 -17.53
N SER A 47 14.37 -14.29 -18.61
CA SER A 47 13.75 -15.60 -18.86
C SER A 47 14.25 -16.67 -17.88
N LEU A 48 13.49 -17.77 -17.75
CA LEU A 48 13.93 -18.97 -17.03
C LEU A 48 15.30 -19.50 -17.51
N SER A 49 15.57 -19.43 -18.81
CA SER A 49 16.87 -19.88 -19.36
C SER A 49 18.03 -18.99 -18.93
N ALA A 50 17.83 -17.67 -18.86
CA ALA A 50 18.83 -16.73 -18.36
C ALA A 50 18.99 -16.85 -16.83
N ALA A 51 17.94 -17.25 -16.11
CA ALA A 51 17.99 -17.47 -14.66
C ALA A 51 18.87 -18.67 -14.25
N ALA A 52 19.08 -19.66 -15.13
CA ALA A 52 19.98 -20.78 -14.86
C ALA A 52 21.46 -20.36 -14.77
N ALA A 53 21.83 -19.32 -15.52
CA ALA A 53 23.15 -18.68 -15.48
C ALA A 53 22.95 -17.15 -15.47
N PRO A 54 22.60 -16.56 -14.31
CA PRO A 54 22.28 -15.14 -14.23
C PRO A 54 23.45 -14.30 -14.77
N PRO A 55 23.19 -13.19 -15.49
CA PRO A 55 24.28 -12.39 -16.01
C PRO A 55 25.08 -11.71 -14.90
N ASP A 56 26.36 -11.41 -15.18
CA ASP A 56 27.37 -11.01 -14.18
C ASP A 56 27.02 -9.78 -13.34
N ASP A 57 26.14 -8.90 -13.84
CA ASP A 57 25.69 -7.70 -13.14
C ASP A 57 24.50 -7.95 -12.19
N VAL A 58 23.93 -9.16 -12.16
CA VAL A 58 22.87 -9.56 -11.22
C VAL A 58 23.46 -10.15 -9.95
N SER A 59 23.10 -9.51 -8.84
CA SER A 59 23.45 -9.92 -7.48
C SER A 59 22.31 -10.60 -6.74
N VAL A 60 21.07 -10.22 -7.04
CA VAL A 60 19.84 -10.77 -6.45
C VAL A 60 18.93 -11.27 -7.55
N LEU A 61 18.49 -12.53 -7.44
CA LEU A 61 17.57 -13.16 -8.36
C LEU A 61 16.29 -13.55 -7.64
N VAL A 62 15.14 -13.13 -8.16
CA VAL A 62 13.82 -13.41 -7.57
C VAL A 62 13.03 -14.36 -8.46
N PHE A 63 12.63 -15.50 -7.90
CA PHE A 63 11.55 -16.34 -8.42
C PHE A 63 10.28 -16.02 -7.65
N ALA A 64 9.36 -15.31 -8.31
CA ALA A 64 8.09 -14.89 -7.72
C ALA A 64 7.08 -16.05 -7.60
N THR A 65 7.34 -17.17 -8.25
CA THR A 65 6.49 -18.38 -8.25
C THR A 65 7.36 -19.62 -8.29
N THR A 66 6.74 -20.79 -8.13
CA THR A 66 7.41 -22.09 -8.19
C THR A 66 8.17 -22.26 -9.51
N PRO A 67 9.48 -22.56 -9.47
CA PRO A 67 10.29 -22.80 -10.66
C PRO A 67 9.87 -24.08 -11.41
N ASP A 68 9.85 -24.04 -12.75
CA ASP A 68 9.37 -25.16 -13.60
C ASP A 68 10.49 -26.10 -14.12
N GLY A 69 11.73 -25.96 -13.68
CA GLY A 69 12.82 -26.76 -14.19
C GLY A 69 14.09 -26.73 -13.32
N PRO A 70 15.04 -27.65 -13.59
CA PRO A 70 16.34 -27.62 -12.93
C PRO A 70 17.10 -26.35 -13.31
N ALA A 71 17.81 -25.74 -12.37
CA ALA A 71 18.63 -24.56 -12.59
C ALA A 71 20.12 -24.96 -12.56
N ASP A 72 20.56 -25.69 -13.58
CA ASP A 72 21.96 -26.06 -13.76
C ASP A 72 22.81 -24.77 -13.83
N GLY A 73 23.75 -24.60 -12.89
CA GLY A 73 24.59 -23.41 -12.76
C GLY A 73 24.16 -22.42 -11.67
N LEU A 74 22.91 -22.44 -11.24
CA LEU A 74 22.40 -21.51 -10.22
C LEU A 74 23.02 -21.78 -8.85
N GLU A 75 23.27 -23.04 -8.49
CA GLU A 75 24.00 -23.36 -7.26
C GLU A 75 25.40 -22.73 -7.24
N GLN A 76 26.12 -22.78 -8.37
CA GLN A 76 27.44 -22.19 -8.48
C GLN A 76 27.36 -20.65 -8.36
N TRP A 77 26.40 -20.03 -9.04
CA TRP A 77 26.16 -18.58 -8.92
C TRP A 77 25.87 -18.15 -7.47
N VAL A 78 25.03 -18.91 -6.73
CA VAL A 78 24.81 -18.66 -5.30
C VAL A 78 26.11 -18.83 -4.51
N ARG A 79 26.87 -19.91 -4.74
CA ARG A 79 28.15 -20.15 -4.05
C ARG A 79 29.17 -19.02 -4.28
N ASP A 80 29.12 -18.39 -5.44
CA ASP A 80 30.02 -17.30 -5.83
C ASP A 80 29.60 -15.92 -5.29
N GLY A 81 28.45 -15.83 -4.60
CA GLY A 81 28.01 -14.61 -3.93
C GLY A 81 26.58 -14.17 -4.26
N GLY A 82 25.92 -14.82 -5.22
CA GLY A 82 24.55 -14.51 -5.59
C GLY A 82 23.54 -14.77 -4.48
N VAL A 83 22.49 -13.95 -4.43
CA VAL A 83 21.37 -14.12 -3.50
C VAL A 83 20.10 -14.49 -4.24
N LEU A 84 19.59 -15.70 -3.98
CA LEU A 84 18.36 -16.22 -4.56
C LEU A 84 17.20 -15.97 -3.59
N ILE A 85 16.11 -15.39 -4.09
CA ILE A 85 14.84 -15.23 -3.35
C ILE A 85 13.78 -16.10 -4.04
N LEU A 86 13.19 -17.02 -3.28
CA LEU A 86 12.11 -17.89 -3.71
C LEU A 86 10.83 -17.55 -2.96
N VAL A 87 9.71 -17.50 -3.65
CA VAL A 87 8.38 -17.31 -3.05
C VAL A 87 7.49 -18.50 -3.39
N GLY A 88 6.87 -19.09 -2.38
CA GLY A 88 6.02 -20.29 -2.47
C GLY A 88 6.81 -21.60 -2.39
N ASP A 89 6.34 -22.63 -3.10
CA ASP A 89 7.02 -23.93 -3.15
C ASP A 89 8.36 -23.82 -3.89
N PRO A 90 9.51 -24.16 -3.25
CA PRO A 90 10.82 -24.14 -3.90
C PRO A 90 10.96 -25.18 -5.04
N GLY A 91 10.09 -26.20 -5.09
CA GLY A 91 9.99 -27.14 -6.20
C GLY A 91 11.34 -27.79 -6.56
N PRO A 92 11.76 -27.72 -7.85
CA PRO A 92 13.07 -28.24 -8.29
C PRO A 92 14.28 -27.64 -7.55
N LEU A 93 14.14 -26.48 -6.91
CA LEU A 93 15.20 -25.80 -6.16
C LEU A 93 15.21 -26.14 -4.67
N ALA A 94 14.36 -27.05 -4.19
CA ALA A 94 14.30 -27.44 -2.78
C ALA A 94 15.66 -27.88 -2.20
N ALA A 95 16.44 -28.65 -2.97
CA ALA A 95 17.78 -29.08 -2.57
C ALA A 95 18.77 -27.91 -2.43
N LEU A 96 18.65 -26.89 -3.29
CA LEU A 96 19.44 -25.66 -3.22
C LEU A 96 19.00 -24.81 -2.02
N ALA A 97 17.69 -24.62 -1.83
CA ALA A 97 17.10 -23.88 -0.71
C ALA A 97 17.33 -24.55 0.66
N GLY A 98 17.60 -25.87 0.69
CA GLY A 98 17.70 -26.66 1.92
C GLY A 98 16.37 -26.86 2.64
N VAL A 99 15.27 -26.54 1.97
CA VAL A 99 13.90 -26.68 2.44
C VAL A 99 13.02 -27.24 1.32
N ALA A 100 11.99 -28.00 1.69
CA ALA A 100 10.91 -28.40 0.79
C ALA A 100 9.58 -27.83 1.29
N ALA A 101 8.59 -27.70 0.39
CA ALA A 101 7.23 -27.40 0.78
C ALA A 101 6.61 -28.58 1.54
N GLY A 102 6.05 -28.28 2.70
CA GLY A 102 5.24 -29.17 3.52
C GLY A 102 3.75 -28.92 3.31
N GLU A 103 2.99 -29.01 4.39
CA GLU A 103 1.55 -28.75 4.41
C GLU A 103 1.22 -27.35 3.88
N THR A 104 0.19 -27.27 3.04
CA THR A 104 -0.39 -25.99 2.58
C THR A 104 -1.10 -25.29 3.72
N VAL A 105 -0.91 -23.98 3.82
CA VAL A 105 -1.61 -23.11 4.76
C VAL A 105 -2.55 -22.22 3.95
N ALA A 106 -3.85 -22.33 4.18
CA ALA A 106 -4.83 -21.49 3.50
C ALA A 106 -4.88 -20.08 4.09
N ASP A 107 -4.78 -19.99 5.42
CA ASP A 107 -4.92 -18.78 6.21
C ASP A 107 -4.16 -18.97 7.54
N GLY A 108 -3.41 -17.97 7.99
CA GLY A 108 -2.66 -18.05 9.23
C GLY A 108 -1.88 -16.78 9.56
N HIS A 109 -1.09 -16.84 10.64
CA HIS A 109 -0.29 -15.70 11.10
C HIS A 109 1.18 -16.08 11.21
N VAL A 110 2.05 -15.13 10.93
CA VAL A 110 3.49 -15.32 10.85
C VAL A 110 4.21 -14.40 11.82
N VAL A 111 5.03 -14.99 12.69
CA VAL A 111 5.90 -14.27 13.63
C VAL A 111 7.32 -14.22 13.05
N LEU A 112 7.91 -13.02 13.01
CA LEU A 112 9.27 -12.83 12.53
C LEU A 112 10.31 -13.15 13.60
N SER A 113 11.41 -13.79 13.19
CA SER A 113 12.58 -14.01 14.04
C SER A 113 13.46 -12.76 14.10
N GLU A 114 14.33 -12.66 15.10
CA GLU A 114 15.38 -11.64 15.14
C GLU A 114 16.55 -12.05 14.26
N THR A 115 16.77 -11.31 13.18
CA THR A 115 17.77 -11.63 12.17
C THR A 115 18.23 -10.37 11.45
N PRO A 116 19.49 -10.30 10.96
CA PRO A 116 19.98 -9.14 10.19
C PRO A 116 19.25 -8.90 8.86
N VAL A 117 18.43 -9.84 8.39
CA VAL A 117 17.60 -9.63 7.19
C VAL A 117 16.53 -8.57 7.45
N TRP A 118 15.95 -8.55 8.65
CA TRP A 118 14.87 -7.63 9.04
C TRP A 118 15.45 -6.43 9.82
N SER A 119 15.66 -5.31 9.15
CA SER A 119 16.05 -4.04 9.78
C SER A 119 14.88 -3.35 10.49
N SER A 120 13.65 -3.61 10.05
CA SER A 120 12.42 -3.20 10.72
C SER A 120 11.42 -4.35 10.72
N ARG A 121 10.68 -4.49 11.81
CA ARG A 121 9.71 -5.57 12.03
C ARG A 121 8.36 -4.99 12.45
N PRO A 122 7.24 -5.58 12.01
CA PRO A 122 5.94 -5.30 12.59
C PRO A 122 5.94 -5.62 14.09
N PRO A 123 5.17 -4.89 14.89
CA PRO A 123 5.07 -5.14 16.33
C PRO A 123 4.24 -6.39 16.67
N VAL A 124 3.54 -6.97 15.69
CA VAL A 124 2.64 -8.13 15.84
C VAL A 124 2.91 -9.20 14.77
N ALA A 125 2.26 -10.36 14.92
CA ALA A 125 2.28 -11.38 13.88
C ALA A 125 1.54 -10.90 12.62
N LEU A 126 2.11 -11.18 11.44
CA LEU A 126 1.49 -10.79 10.18
C LEU A 126 0.49 -11.82 9.69
N HIS A 127 -0.68 -11.37 9.25
CA HIS A 127 -1.67 -12.22 8.60
C HIS A 127 -1.15 -12.65 7.22
N ALA A 128 -1.20 -13.94 6.92
CA ALA A 128 -0.83 -14.54 5.64
C ALA A 128 -1.97 -15.40 5.06
N VAL A 129 -2.23 -15.23 3.77
CA VAL A 129 -3.22 -16.01 3.01
C VAL A 129 -2.47 -16.85 1.97
N GLY A 130 -2.60 -18.16 2.07
CA GLY A 130 -1.91 -19.09 1.17
C GLY A 130 -0.44 -19.35 1.54
N GLY A 131 0.11 -20.39 0.91
CA GLY A 131 1.50 -20.79 1.05
C GLY A 131 1.68 -22.17 1.68
N HIS A 132 2.89 -22.42 2.16
CA HIS A 132 3.35 -23.71 2.66
C HIS A 132 4.17 -23.56 3.93
N ARG A 133 4.11 -24.58 4.78
CA ARG A 133 5.09 -24.78 5.86
C ARG A 133 6.39 -25.31 5.24
N LEU A 134 7.52 -24.67 5.54
CA LEU A 134 8.82 -25.12 5.04
C LEU A 134 9.41 -26.20 5.95
N ILE A 135 9.91 -27.28 5.36
CA ILE A 135 10.53 -28.41 6.06
C ILE A 135 11.99 -28.54 5.64
N GLY A 136 12.92 -28.48 6.60
CA GLY A 136 14.36 -28.61 6.36
C GLY A 136 15.18 -28.61 7.65
N GLN A 137 16.47 -28.97 7.56
CA GLN A 137 17.37 -29.07 8.73
C GLN A 137 18.66 -28.23 8.60
N ASP A 138 18.94 -27.66 7.42
CA ASP A 138 20.16 -26.88 7.11
C ASP A 138 19.78 -25.46 6.68
N MET A 139 19.09 -24.74 7.58
CA MET A 139 18.60 -23.39 7.33
C MET A 139 18.40 -22.62 8.64
N GLU A 140 18.55 -21.30 8.55
CA GLU A 140 18.08 -20.35 9.55
C GLU A 140 16.59 -20.07 9.29
N VAL A 141 15.77 -20.12 10.33
CA VAL A 141 14.36 -19.75 10.23
C VAL A 141 14.24 -18.24 10.41
N LEU A 142 13.74 -17.55 9.39
CA LEU A 142 13.54 -16.10 9.44
C LEU A 142 12.16 -15.71 9.96
N ALA A 143 11.17 -16.59 9.78
CA ALA A 143 9.80 -16.39 10.24
C ALA A 143 9.09 -17.73 10.45
N ARG A 144 8.09 -17.75 11.34
CA ARG A 144 7.37 -18.97 11.75
C ARG A 144 5.87 -18.77 11.72
N TRP A 145 5.15 -19.80 11.31
CA TRP A 145 3.71 -19.88 11.50
C TRP A 145 3.38 -19.96 12.99
N GLN A 146 2.51 -19.08 13.46
CA GLN A 146 2.21 -18.90 14.88
C GLN A 146 1.54 -20.13 15.51
N ASP A 147 0.78 -20.89 14.73
CA ASP A 147 -0.06 -21.99 15.21
C ASP A 147 0.73 -23.24 15.61
N ASN A 148 1.85 -23.53 14.93
CA ASN A 148 2.64 -24.74 15.17
C ASN A 148 4.16 -24.56 15.09
N ASP A 149 4.64 -23.32 15.01
CA ASP A 149 6.06 -22.96 14.99
C ASP A 149 6.84 -23.45 13.74
N ALA A 150 6.15 -23.99 12.73
CA ALA A 150 6.78 -24.38 11.47
C ALA A 150 7.34 -23.16 10.71
N ALA A 151 8.41 -23.36 9.95
CA ALA A 151 9.03 -22.26 9.21
C ALA A 151 8.10 -21.71 8.12
N ALA A 152 7.91 -20.39 8.13
CA ALA A 152 7.16 -19.62 7.14
C ALA A 152 8.10 -18.87 6.18
N ALA A 153 9.32 -18.57 6.64
CA ALA A 153 10.42 -18.12 5.80
C ALA A 153 11.75 -18.65 6.33
N SER A 154 12.69 -18.94 5.44
CA SER A 154 14.01 -19.47 5.77
C SER A 154 15.14 -18.80 4.99
N LEU A 155 16.35 -18.94 5.51
CA LEU A 155 17.59 -18.53 4.89
C LEU A 155 18.58 -19.68 4.94
N ARG A 156 19.18 -20.01 3.80
CA ARG A 156 20.32 -20.92 3.73
C ARG A 156 21.52 -20.20 3.15
N ARG A 157 22.66 -20.32 3.82
CA ARG A 157 23.94 -19.78 3.33
C ARG A 157 24.70 -20.86 2.58
N LEU A 158 25.24 -20.52 1.42
CA LEU A 158 25.96 -21.43 0.54
C LEU A 158 27.14 -20.70 -0.08
N GLY A 159 28.36 -21.10 0.28
CA GLY A 159 29.56 -20.38 -0.16
C GLY A 159 29.53 -18.92 0.33
N ALA A 160 29.68 -17.98 -0.61
CA ALA A 160 29.60 -16.54 -0.34
C ALA A 160 28.17 -15.97 -0.43
N GLY A 161 27.22 -16.69 -1.04
CA GLY A 161 25.85 -16.23 -1.22
C GLY A 161 24.83 -16.92 -0.32
N ALA A 162 23.56 -16.74 -0.67
CA ALA A 162 22.44 -17.25 0.12
C ALA A 162 21.17 -17.52 -0.69
N VAL A 163 20.29 -18.34 -0.13
CA VAL A 163 18.94 -18.61 -0.63
C VAL A 163 17.95 -18.25 0.46
N LEU A 164 17.09 -17.26 0.19
CA LEU A 164 15.97 -16.88 1.03
C LEU A 164 14.69 -17.48 0.44
N THR A 165 13.92 -18.20 1.24
CA THR A 165 12.67 -18.83 0.79
C THR A 165 11.52 -18.32 1.65
N TYR A 166 10.52 -17.71 1.03
CA TYR A 166 9.22 -17.47 1.63
C TYR A 166 8.31 -18.66 1.34
N GLY A 167 7.88 -19.37 2.38
CA GLY A 167 6.83 -20.38 2.25
C GLY A 167 5.44 -19.75 2.13
N VAL A 168 5.25 -18.55 2.68
CA VAL A 168 4.04 -17.73 2.50
C VAL A 168 3.88 -17.37 1.03
N ASP A 169 2.64 -17.42 0.52
CA ASP A 169 2.31 -16.78 -0.75
C ASP A 169 2.19 -15.27 -0.54
N LEU A 170 3.32 -14.57 -0.65
CA LEU A 170 3.39 -13.12 -0.42
C LEU A 170 2.40 -12.37 -1.31
N TRP A 171 2.24 -12.78 -2.56
CA TRP A 171 1.50 -12.02 -3.55
C TRP A 171 0.00 -12.19 -3.36
N GLN A 172 -0.45 -13.43 -3.15
CA GLN A 172 -1.83 -13.67 -2.78
C GLN A 172 -2.18 -12.96 -1.47
N THR A 173 -1.29 -13.03 -0.47
CA THR A 173 -1.47 -12.36 0.82
C THR A 173 -1.69 -10.86 0.67
N ILE A 174 -0.77 -10.17 -0.03
CA ILE A 174 -0.87 -8.72 -0.24
C ILE A 174 -2.16 -8.36 -0.96
N VAL A 175 -2.44 -9.00 -2.10
CA VAL A 175 -3.64 -8.71 -2.92
C VAL A 175 -4.92 -8.97 -2.15
N ARG A 176 -5.01 -10.09 -1.43
CA ARG A 176 -6.21 -10.46 -0.67
C ARG A 176 -6.45 -9.49 0.47
N ILE A 177 -5.43 -9.10 1.23
CA ILE A 177 -5.59 -8.14 2.31
C ILE A 177 -6.03 -6.77 1.76
N GLN A 178 -5.40 -6.28 0.68
CA GLN A 178 -5.69 -4.96 0.10
C GLN A 178 -7.05 -4.86 -0.61
N GLN A 179 -7.47 -5.91 -1.31
CA GLN A 179 -8.69 -5.91 -2.15
C GLN A 179 -9.86 -6.70 -1.57
N GLY A 180 -9.62 -7.54 -0.57
CA GLY A 180 -10.61 -8.47 -0.04
C GLY A 180 -11.01 -9.60 -1.01
N TYR A 181 -12.08 -10.29 -0.62
CA TYR A 181 -12.86 -11.22 -1.41
C TYR A 181 -14.00 -10.50 -2.15
N ALA A 182 -14.68 -11.23 -3.03
CA ALA A 182 -15.88 -10.72 -3.68
C ALA A 182 -17.01 -10.51 -2.65
N VAL A 183 -17.63 -9.33 -2.68
CA VAL A 183 -18.77 -8.98 -1.84
C VAL A 183 -20.05 -9.46 -2.53
N THR A 184 -20.63 -10.53 -2.01
CA THR A 184 -21.89 -11.11 -2.54
C THR A 184 -22.98 -11.26 -1.46
N ALA A 185 -22.62 -11.04 -0.21
CA ALA A 185 -23.46 -11.07 0.99
C ALA A 185 -22.76 -10.24 2.07
N ASP A 186 -23.48 -9.85 3.12
CA ASP A 186 -22.88 -9.18 4.27
C ASP A 186 -21.79 -10.07 4.91
N GLY A 187 -20.78 -9.42 5.48
CA GLY A 187 -19.72 -10.06 6.22
C GLY A 187 -20.19 -10.60 7.57
N ALA A 188 -19.35 -11.44 8.19
CA ALA A 188 -19.60 -11.90 9.55
C ALA A 188 -19.32 -10.74 10.54
N PRO A 189 -20.26 -10.37 11.42
CA PRO A 189 -20.03 -9.32 12.40
C PRO A 189 -19.01 -9.75 13.46
N ALA A 190 -18.33 -8.79 14.08
CA ALA A 190 -17.43 -9.07 15.19
C ALA A 190 -18.20 -9.67 16.38
N ALA A 191 -17.70 -10.78 16.93
CA ALA A 191 -18.36 -11.49 18.02
C ALA A 191 -18.51 -10.66 19.32
N ASP A 192 -17.71 -9.59 19.46
CA ASP A 192 -17.76 -8.66 20.59
C ASP A 192 -18.79 -7.52 20.43
N GLY A 193 -19.53 -7.48 19.32
CA GLY A 193 -20.58 -6.51 19.03
C GLY A 193 -20.08 -5.13 18.56
N THR A 194 -18.77 -4.93 18.39
CA THR A 194 -18.20 -3.62 18.03
C THR A 194 -18.34 -3.29 16.54
N ALA A 195 -18.49 -4.30 15.68
CA ALA A 195 -18.67 -4.17 14.23
C ALA A 195 -19.84 -5.02 13.71
N PRO A 196 -21.10 -4.56 13.87
CA PRO A 196 -22.27 -5.21 13.30
C PRO A 196 -22.39 -4.84 11.80
N ILE A 197 -21.57 -5.48 10.97
CA ILE A 197 -21.53 -5.25 9.51
C ILE A 197 -22.64 -6.01 8.75
N ASP A 198 -23.37 -6.90 9.42
CA ASP A 198 -24.53 -7.64 8.92
C ASP A 198 -25.84 -6.82 8.90
N ASP A 199 -25.75 -5.59 8.40
CA ASP A 199 -26.84 -4.61 8.43
C ASP A 199 -27.72 -4.59 7.18
N GLY A 200 -27.54 -5.55 6.27
CA GLY A 200 -28.30 -5.67 5.03
C GLY A 200 -27.86 -4.74 3.89
N ILE A 201 -26.70 -4.08 4.04
CA ILE A 201 -26.13 -3.19 3.02
C ILE A 201 -24.72 -3.67 2.71
N LEU A 202 -24.52 -4.15 1.47
CA LEU A 202 -23.24 -4.65 1.01
C LEU A 202 -22.16 -3.56 0.92
N LYS A 203 -21.05 -3.75 1.62
CA LYS A 203 -19.95 -2.80 1.78
C LYS A 203 -18.62 -3.46 1.52
N CYS A 204 -17.58 -2.64 1.32
CA CYS A 204 -16.23 -3.10 1.07
C CYS A 204 -15.78 -4.16 2.08
N GLU A 205 -15.95 -3.88 3.37
CA GLU A 205 -15.46 -4.69 4.49
C GLU A 205 -16.19 -6.04 4.64
N ASP A 206 -17.32 -6.27 3.96
CA ASP A 206 -17.95 -7.59 3.91
C ASP A 206 -17.05 -8.65 3.28
N GLY A 207 -16.13 -8.21 2.41
CA GLY A 207 -15.11 -9.04 1.80
C GLY A 207 -13.74 -8.94 2.48
N MET A 208 -13.59 -8.31 3.64
CA MET A 208 -12.28 -8.14 4.26
C MET A 208 -11.65 -9.49 4.66
N VAL A 209 -10.32 -9.52 4.71
CA VAL A 209 -9.55 -10.74 5.05
C VAL A 209 -9.16 -10.79 6.52
N LEU A 210 -8.90 -9.63 7.12
CA LEU A 210 -8.39 -9.55 8.48
C LEU A 210 -9.44 -10.05 9.49
N SER A 211 -8.96 -10.75 10.53
CA SER A 211 -9.79 -11.32 11.59
C SER A 211 -10.07 -10.29 12.68
N PHE A 212 -11.35 -10.10 12.99
CA PHE A 212 -11.77 -9.28 14.13
C PHE A 212 -11.17 -9.75 15.46
N GLU A 213 -10.88 -11.05 15.62
CA GLU A 213 -10.38 -11.64 16.85
C GLU A 213 -8.87 -11.55 16.99
N ARG A 214 -8.13 -11.59 15.86
CA ARG A 214 -6.67 -11.77 15.86
C ARG A 214 -5.89 -10.57 15.35
N ASP A 215 -6.50 -9.76 14.49
CA ASP A 215 -5.83 -8.65 13.80
C ASP A 215 -6.22 -7.28 14.36
N ARG A 216 -6.94 -7.26 15.49
CA ARG A 216 -7.29 -6.03 16.20
C ARG A 216 -6.63 -5.93 17.55
N ALA A 217 -6.36 -4.70 17.96
CA ALA A 217 -5.90 -4.37 19.29
C ALA A 217 -6.66 -3.16 19.86
N MET A 218 -6.72 -3.06 21.18
CA MET A 218 -7.18 -1.82 21.82
C MET A 218 -6.18 -0.69 21.54
N PRO A 219 -6.65 0.54 21.29
CA PRO A 219 -5.77 1.70 21.23
C PRO A 219 -4.92 1.82 22.52
N PRO A 220 -3.62 2.18 22.43
CA PRO A 220 -2.75 2.23 23.59
C PRO A 220 -3.27 3.14 24.71
N GLY A 221 -3.27 2.62 25.94
CA GLY A 221 -3.71 3.35 27.13
C GLY A 221 -5.21 3.31 27.40
N GLU A 222 -6.01 2.79 26.47
CA GLU A 222 -7.44 2.55 26.69
C GLU A 222 -7.66 1.27 27.51
N PRO A 223 -8.74 1.20 28.32
CA PRO A 223 -9.09 -0.01 29.06
C PRO A 223 -9.50 -1.14 28.12
N GLU A 224 -9.44 -2.38 28.61
CA GLU A 224 -10.02 -3.52 27.88
C GLU A 224 -11.50 -3.29 27.57
N LEU A 225 -11.95 -3.86 26.44
CA LEU A 225 -13.34 -3.78 26.01
C LEU A 225 -14.28 -4.34 27.09
N LEU A 226 -15.39 -3.63 27.34
CA LEU A 226 -16.40 -4.09 28.27
C LEU A 226 -17.01 -5.44 27.80
N PRO A 227 -17.30 -6.39 28.71
CA PRO A 227 -17.85 -7.70 28.34
C PRO A 227 -19.17 -7.67 27.56
N THR A 228 -19.91 -6.57 27.66
CA THR A 228 -21.11 -6.29 26.88
C THR A 228 -20.95 -4.92 26.23
N TYR A 229 -20.59 -4.90 24.95
CA TYR A 229 -20.53 -3.68 24.16
C TYR A 229 -21.85 -3.47 23.42
N GLU A 230 -22.42 -2.28 23.53
CA GLU A 230 -23.59 -1.87 22.74
C GLU A 230 -23.14 -0.88 21.67
N HIS A 231 -23.31 -1.27 20.41
CA HIS A 231 -22.94 -0.42 19.27
C HIS A 231 -23.87 0.80 19.20
N THR A 232 -23.35 1.94 19.65
CA THR A 232 -24.08 3.22 19.73
C THR A 232 -23.18 4.36 19.25
N TYR A 233 -23.80 5.46 18.81
CA TYR A 233 -23.08 6.65 18.37
C TYR A 233 -23.37 7.84 19.32
N PRO A 234 -22.34 8.50 19.89
CA PRO A 234 -20.92 8.15 19.78
C PRO A 234 -20.58 6.86 20.54
N PRO A 235 -19.46 6.18 20.23
CA PRO A 235 -19.04 5.00 20.97
C PRO A 235 -18.84 5.33 22.47
N PRO A 236 -19.36 4.50 23.39
CA PRO A 236 -19.28 4.77 24.82
C PRO A 236 -17.86 4.63 25.39
N SER A 237 -16.97 3.93 24.68
CA SER A 237 -15.54 3.76 24.98
C SER A 237 -14.78 3.48 23.69
N ALA A 238 -13.45 3.49 23.76
CA ALA A 238 -12.65 2.88 22.71
C ALA A 238 -13.01 1.39 22.53
N VAL A 239 -12.76 0.87 21.32
CA VAL A 239 -12.96 -0.53 20.93
C VAL A 239 -11.72 -1.06 20.23
N PRO A 240 -11.55 -2.39 20.11
CA PRO A 240 -10.48 -2.95 19.30
C PRO A 240 -10.59 -2.47 17.84
N MET A 241 -9.44 -2.13 17.25
CA MET A 241 -9.32 -1.64 15.88
C MET A 241 -8.22 -2.41 15.14
N PHE A 242 -8.26 -2.44 13.81
CA PHE A 242 -7.15 -2.98 13.02
C PHE A 242 -5.97 -2.02 13.09
N ASP A 243 -5.03 -2.27 14.00
CA ASP A 243 -4.01 -1.29 14.38
C ASP A 243 -2.75 -1.36 13.50
N GLN A 244 -2.67 -2.30 12.55
CA GLN A 244 -1.48 -2.54 11.74
C GLN A 244 -1.74 -2.57 10.23
N PRO A 245 -0.91 -1.89 9.40
CA PRO A 245 -0.94 -2.01 7.95
C PRO A 245 -0.27 -3.33 7.49
N GLN A 246 -0.99 -4.44 7.70
CA GLN A 246 -0.55 -5.82 7.48
C GLN A 246 0.07 -6.08 6.09
N ALA A 247 -0.57 -5.65 5.00
CA ALA A 247 -0.08 -5.83 3.63
C ALA A 247 1.19 -5.01 3.35
N ASP A 248 1.26 -3.79 3.88
CA ASP A 248 2.43 -2.92 3.69
C ASP A 248 3.65 -3.46 4.43
N TRP A 249 3.45 -4.13 5.57
CA TRP A 249 4.53 -4.86 6.23
C TRP A 249 5.08 -6.00 5.37
N TRP A 250 4.23 -6.74 4.65
CA TRP A 250 4.72 -7.74 3.69
C TRP A 250 5.53 -7.13 2.55
N CYS A 251 5.06 -6.03 1.97
CA CYS A 251 5.82 -5.26 0.98
C CYS A 251 7.17 -4.79 1.53
N SER A 252 7.19 -4.29 2.78
CA SER A 252 8.40 -3.85 3.48
C SER A 252 9.39 -5.00 3.71
N LEU A 253 8.93 -6.19 4.13
CA LEU A 253 9.80 -7.35 4.33
C LEU A 253 10.43 -7.83 3.02
N PHE A 254 9.66 -7.81 1.92
CA PHE A 254 10.20 -8.13 0.60
C PHE A 254 11.27 -7.11 0.17
N ALA A 255 11.02 -5.80 0.34
CA ALA A 255 12.00 -4.77 0.05
C ALA A 255 13.28 -4.91 0.90
N GLN A 256 13.12 -5.22 2.19
CA GLN A 256 14.24 -5.50 3.09
C GLN A 256 15.07 -6.70 2.64
N SER A 257 14.47 -7.76 2.11
CA SER A 257 15.18 -8.89 1.51
C SER A 257 16.02 -8.48 0.29
N LEU A 258 15.51 -7.58 -0.56
CA LEU A 258 16.27 -7.05 -1.71
C LEU A 258 17.47 -6.22 -1.25
N TRP A 259 17.29 -5.30 -0.30
CA TRP A 259 18.40 -4.49 0.23
C TRP A 259 19.40 -5.29 1.04
N TRP A 260 18.94 -6.33 1.74
CA TRP A 260 19.82 -7.27 2.41
C TRP A 260 20.65 -8.04 1.40
N GLY A 261 20.01 -8.64 0.38
CA GLY A 261 20.69 -9.44 -0.63
C GLY A 261 21.72 -8.65 -1.43
N THR A 262 21.36 -7.44 -1.88
CA THR A 262 22.27 -6.54 -2.59
C THR A 262 23.47 -6.14 -1.73
N ALA A 263 23.25 -5.86 -0.45
CA ALA A 263 24.34 -5.55 0.49
C ALA A 263 25.26 -6.75 0.74
N GLN A 264 24.75 -7.99 0.79
CA GLN A 264 25.59 -9.19 0.90
C GLN A 264 26.50 -9.37 -0.32
N ALA A 265 25.99 -9.04 -1.51
CA ALA A 265 26.74 -9.12 -2.76
C ALA A 265 27.67 -7.90 -3.01
N GLY A 266 27.69 -6.92 -2.10
CA GLY A 266 28.47 -5.69 -2.27
C GLY A 266 27.96 -4.78 -3.40
N ALA A 267 26.70 -4.92 -3.80
CA ALA A 267 26.05 -4.10 -4.82
C ALA A 267 25.27 -2.93 -4.18
N ALA A 268 25.14 -1.85 -4.95
CA ALA A 268 24.28 -0.72 -4.60
C ALA A 268 23.00 -0.75 -5.46
N VAL A 269 21.86 -0.45 -4.85
CA VAL A 269 20.59 -0.28 -5.56
C VAL A 269 19.98 1.06 -5.14
N PRO A 270 19.69 1.96 -6.09
CA PRO A 270 19.02 3.20 -5.80
C PRO A 270 17.52 2.93 -5.62
N TRP A 271 16.88 3.71 -4.76
CA TRP A 271 15.47 3.62 -4.45
C TRP A 271 14.85 5.01 -4.54
N LEU A 272 13.87 5.22 -5.42
CA LEU A 272 13.09 6.44 -5.40
C LEU A 272 12.10 6.38 -4.24
N TRP A 273 12.37 7.18 -3.21
CA TRP A 273 11.58 7.27 -2.00
C TRP A 273 10.10 7.54 -2.28
N TYR A 274 9.21 7.11 -1.38
CA TYR A 274 7.76 7.25 -1.56
C TYR A 274 7.32 8.70 -1.70
N TRP A 275 7.97 9.62 -0.99
CA TRP A 275 7.54 11.02 -0.84
C TRP A 275 8.66 12.00 -1.21
N PRO A 276 8.37 13.31 -1.26
CA PRO A 276 9.42 14.31 -1.36
C PRO A 276 10.45 14.16 -0.22
N ALA A 277 11.66 14.64 -0.45
CA ALA A 277 12.71 14.59 0.54
C ALA A 277 12.29 15.24 1.87
N GLY A 278 12.58 14.54 2.96
CA GLY A 278 12.20 14.96 4.32
C GLY A 278 10.73 14.75 4.68
N VAL A 279 9.91 14.17 3.79
CA VAL A 279 8.55 13.72 4.13
C VAL A 279 8.59 12.22 4.42
N ASP A 280 8.18 11.84 5.63
CA ASP A 280 8.20 10.44 6.06
C ASP A 280 6.86 9.73 5.78
N ALA A 281 5.73 10.45 5.80
CA ALA A 281 4.40 9.96 5.47
C ALA A 281 3.48 11.16 5.14
N VAL A 282 2.34 10.89 4.50
CA VAL A 282 1.36 11.92 4.10
C VAL A 282 0.05 11.74 4.87
N ALA A 283 -0.62 12.84 5.17
CA ALA A 283 -1.98 12.80 5.72
C ALA A 283 -2.99 13.18 4.63
N HIS A 284 -4.13 12.49 4.62
CA HIS A 284 -5.23 12.73 3.70
C HIS A 284 -6.54 12.91 4.47
N MET A 285 -7.31 13.92 4.09
CA MET A 285 -8.66 14.15 4.61
C MET A 285 -9.65 14.21 3.46
N SER A 286 -10.70 13.40 3.55
CA SER A 286 -11.85 13.46 2.64
C SER A 286 -13.09 13.97 3.37
N HIS A 287 -14.04 14.48 2.60
CA HIS A 287 -15.30 15.00 3.07
C HIS A 287 -16.44 14.50 2.20
N ASP A 288 -17.45 13.91 2.83
CA ASP A 288 -18.64 13.43 2.12
C ASP A 288 -19.79 14.42 2.31
N SER A 289 -20.35 14.85 1.17
CA SER A 289 -21.36 15.91 1.09
C SER A 289 -22.78 15.43 1.46
N ASP A 290 -22.89 14.38 2.28
CA ASP A 290 -24.13 13.70 2.63
C ASP A 290 -25.28 14.66 2.90
N GLN A 291 -26.44 14.31 2.35
CA GLN A 291 -27.70 15.08 2.41
C GLN A 291 -27.68 16.41 1.62
N ASN A 292 -26.53 16.88 1.13
CA ASN A 292 -26.38 18.12 0.34
C ASN A 292 -27.00 19.36 1.00
N VAL A 293 -26.93 19.46 2.33
CA VAL A 293 -27.46 20.61 3.08
C VAL A 293 -26.45 21.76 3.06
N GLU A 294 -26.88 22.92 2.58
CA GLU A 294 -26.02 24.10 2.36
C GLU A 294 -25.30 24.53 3.64
N GLU A 295 -26.00 24.60 4.77
CA GLU A 295 -25.43 25.00 6.06
C GLU A 295 -24.34 24.01 6.54
N HIS A 296 -24.50 22.74 6.23
CA HIS A 296 -23.54 21.69 6.57
C HIS A 296 -22.28 21.81 5.71
N GLY A 297 -22.45 22.08 4.42
CA GLY A 297 -21.34 22.33 3.50
C GLY A 297 -20.56 23.60 3.89
N GLN A 298 -21.25 24.69 4.24
CA GLN A 298 -20.58 25.90 4.73
C GLN A 298 -19.82 25.65 6.05
N ALA A 299 -20.42 24.92 6.99
CA ALA A 299 -19.75 24.59 8.25
C ALA A 299 -18.52 23.70 8.04
N ALA A 300 -18.56 22.77 7.09
CA ALA A 300 -17.42 21.95 6.71
C ALA A 300 -16.30 22.82 6.11
N LEU A 301 -16.64 23.71 5.17
CA LEU A 301 -15.69 24.66 4.57
C LEU A 301 -15.02 25.53 5.65
N ASP A 302 -15.78 26.06 6.59
CA ASP A 302 -15.26 26.85 7.71
C ASP A 302 -14.36 26.02 8.64
N ALA A 303 -14.70 24.74 8.88
CA ALA A 303 -13.89 23.84 9.70
C ALA A 303 -12.54 23.51 9.03
N PHE A 304 -12.53 23.24 7.72
CA PHE A 304 -11.29 22.95 6.99
C PHE A 304 -10.40 24.18 6.85
N ALA A 305 -10.99 25.36 6.71
CA ALA A 305 -10.26 26.63 6.77
C ALA A 305 -9.61 26.84 8.15
N GLU A 306 -10.31 26.55 9.25
CA GLU A 306 -9.76 26.65 10.61
C GLU A 306 -8.66 25.60 10.86
N ALA A 307 -8.82 24.40 10.32
CA ALA A 307 -7.82 23.33 10.38
C ALA A 307 -6.58 23.60 9.50
N ASP A 308 -6.68 24.56 8.57
CA ASP A 308 -5.67 24.89 7.56
C ASP A 308 -5.30 23.64 6.73
N VAL A 309 -6.32 23.03 6.13
CA VAL A 309 -6.20 21.84 5.28
C VAL A 309 -6.99 21.98 3.98
N GLN A 310 -6.49 21.35 2.92
CA GLN A 310 -7.24 21.10 1.70
C GLN A 310 -7.69 19.64 1.71
N VAL A 311 -8.96 19.39 1.41
CA VAL A 311 -9.58 18.05 1.46
C VAL A 311 -10.02 17.59 0.06
N THR A 312 -10.21 16.28 -0.09
CA THR A 312 -11.01 15.73 -1.19
C THR A 312 -12.49 15.84 -0.84
N TRP A 313 -13.25 16.63 -1.60
CA TRP A 313 -14.68 16.85 -1.39
C TRP A 313 -15.49 15.94 -2.30
N CYS A 314 -16.03 14.86 -1.73
CA CYS A 314 -16.83 13.86 -2.44
C CYS A 314 -18.29 14.30 -2.50
N HIS A 315 -18.78 14.53 -3.72
CA HIS A 315 -20.13 15.05 -3.99
C HIS A 315 -21.14 13.94 -4.24
N VAL A 316 -22.21 13.88 -3.44
CA VAL A 316 -23.20 12.80 -3.45
C VAL A 316 -24.45 13.14 -4.25
N PHE A 317 -24.90 12.21 -5.07
CA PHE A 317 -26.21 12.28 -5.72
C PHE A 317 -27.32 11.73 -4.80
N PRO A 318 -28.55 12.27 -4.81
CA PRO A 318 -29.06 13.38 -5.61
C PRO A 318 -28.91 14.75 -4.96
N GLY A 319 -29.09 15.79 -5.77
CA GLY A 319 -29.18 17.18 -5.33
C GLY A 319 -27.91 17.95 -5.61
N GLY A 320 -27.25 18.40 -4.55
CA GLY A 320 -26.06 19.23 -4.58
C GLY A 320 -26.25 20.58 -3.91
N TYR A 321 -25.14 21.25 -3.63
CA TYR A 321 -25.14 22.60 -3.08
C TYR A 321 -25.53 23.68 -4.09
N SER A 322 -25.65 24.92 -3.60
CA SER A 322 -25.73 26.08 -4.47
C SER A 322 -24.47 26.24 -5.34
N PRO A 323 -24.58 26.84 -6.55
CA PRO A 323 -23.40 27.17 -7.37
C PRO A 323 -22.37 28.04 -6.65
N SER A 324 -22.83 28.91 -5.73
CA SER A 324 -21.94 29.75 -4.92
C SER A 324 -21.07 28.92 -3.97
N LEU A 325 -21.62 27.88 -3.34
CA LEU A 325 -20.86 27.05 -2.43
C LEU A 325 -19.87 26.15 -3.19
N TYR A 326 -20.25 25.56 -4.32
CA TYR A 326 -19.28 24.86 -5.19
C TYR A 326 -18.12 25.75 -5.65
N THR A 327 -18.43 27.00 -6.01
CA THR A 327 -17.40 27.99 -6.37
C THR A 327 -16.48 28.26 -5.18
N ALA A 328 -17.04 28.40 -3.96
CA ALA A 328 -16.26 28.65 -2.75
C ALA A 328 -15.35 27.46 -2.38
N ILE A 329 -15.86 26.23 -2.45
CA ILE A 329 -15.10 24.98 -2.23
C ILE A 329 -13.89 24.93 -3.19
N THR A 330 -14.14 25.15 -4.48
CA THR A 330 -13.08 25.12 -5.51
C THR A 330 -12.07 26.26 -5.31
N ALA A 331 -12.54 27.47 -4.99
CA ALA A 331 -11.67 28.63 -4.76
C ALA A 331 -10.79 28.48 -3.51
N ALA A 332 -11.21 27.69 -2.51
CA ALA A 332 -10.40 27.31 -1.36
C ALA A 332 -9.32 26.26 -1.70
N GLY A 333 -9.33 25.72 -2.92
CA GLY A 333 -8.37 24.71 -3.37
C GLY A 333 -8.69 23.30 -2.88
N HIS A 334 -9.93 23.04 -2.46
CA HIS A 334 -10.41 21.68 -2.25
C HIS A 334 -10.60 20.97 -3.59
N GLU A 335 -10.39 19.66 -3.59
CA GLU A 335 -10.62 18.81 -4.75
C GLU A 335 -12.09 18.44 -4.87
N ASN A 336 -12.65 18.43 -6.09
CA ASN A 336 -14.00 17.93 -6.35
C ASN A 336 -13.93 16.47 -6.79
N ALA A 337 -14.56 15.57 -6.02
CA ALA A 337 -14.59 14.14 -6.23
C ALA A 337 -16.01 13.61 -6.42
N LEU A 338 -16.14 12.43 -7.01
CA LEU A 338 -17.42 11.71 -7.06
C LEU A 338 -17.68 11.02 -5.71
N HIS A 339 -18.90 11.16 -5.17
CA HIS A 339 -19.40 10.29 -4.10
C HIS A 339 -20.45 9.34 -4.67
N TYR A 340 -20.03 8.24 -5.30
CA TYR A 340 -20.97 7.36 -6.01
C TYR A 340 -21.97 6.74 -5.03
N ASN A 341 -23.25 7.06 -5.21
CA ASN A 341 -24.34 6.59 -4.38
C ASN A 341 -25.02 5.36 -4.99
N ALA A 342 -25.08 4.26 -4.24
CA ALA A 342 -25.79 3.04 -4.65
C ALA A 342 -26.65 2.47 -3.50
N MET A 343 -27.21 3.36 -2.67
CA MET A 343 -27.99 3.00 -1.47
C MET A 343 -29.47 2.72 -1.72
N GLY A 344 -29.98 2.92 -2.94
CA GLY A 344 -31.38 2.71 -3.29
C GLY A 344 -32.34 3.78 -2.79
N ASP A 345 -31.81 4.93 -2.34
CA ASP A 345 -32.54 6.05 -1.75
C ASP A 345 -32.98 7.11 -2.79
N ALA A 346 -32.53 6.98 -4.03
CA ALA A 346 -32.89 7.83 -5.17
C ALA A 346 -32.95 7.05 -6.49
N ASP A 347 -33.46 7.69 -7.55
CA ASP A 347 -33.71 7.11 -8.87
C ASP A 347 -32.46 6.59 -9.58
N LEU A 348 -31.32 7.26 -9.41
CA LEU A 348 -30.02 6.80 -9.92
C LEU A 348 -29.13 6.15 -8.85
N ALA A 349 -29.60 5.99 -7.61
CA ALA A 349 -28.81 5.44 -6.51
C ALA A 349 -28.80 3.91 -6.52
N VAL A 350 -28.43 3.29 -7.65
CA VAL A 350 -28.43 1.83 -7.83
C VAL A 350 -27.04 1.37 -8.23
N TRP A 351 -26.57 0.25 -7.66
CA TRP A 351 -25.30 -0.35 -8.04
C TRP A 351 -25.33 -0.76 -9.52
N GLY A 352 -24.42 -0.21 -10.32
CA GLY A 352 -24.36 -0.53 -11.74
C GLY A 352 -23.70 0.53 -12.61
N TRP A 353 -23.00 0.07 -13.64
CA TRP A 353 -22.32 0.91 -14.63
C TRP A 353 -23.15 2.08 -15.17
N PRO A 354 -24.41 1.91 -15.63
CA PRO A 354 -25.19 3.03 -16.18
C PRO A 354 -25.41 4.16 -15.17
N PHE A 355 -25.55 3.81 -13.90
CA PHE A 355 -25.82 4.74 -12.81
C PHE A 355 -24.56 5.45 -12.34
N ALA A 356 -23.45 4.73 -12.20
CA ALA A 356 -22.14 5.32 -11.94
C ALA A 356 -21.80 6.39 -12.99
N ARG A 357 -22.01 6.08 -14.28
CA ARG A 357 -21.81 7.04 -15.37
C ARG A 357 -22.73 8.25 -15.29
N ALA A 358 -24.00 8.05 -14.95
CA ALA A 358 -24.96 9.15 -14.84
C ALA A 358 -24.62 10.08 -13.67
N GLN A 359 -24.22 9.53 -12.53
CA GLN A 359 -23.79 10.31 -11.37
C GLN A 359 -22.46 11.03 -11.62
N TYR A 360 -21.51 10.41 -12.32
CA TYR A 360 -20.29 11.10 -12.76
C TYR A 360 -20.61 12.34 -13.60
N ALA A 361 -21.49 12.21 -14.60
CA ALA A 361 -21.92 13.34 -15.43
C ALA A 361 -22.66 14.41 -14.62
N TRP A 362 -23.46 14.01 -13.63
CA TRP A 362 -24.08 14.93 -12.67
C TRP A 362 -23.02 15.68 -11.85
N ALA A 363 -22.03 14.98 -11.29
CA ALA A 363 -20.97 15.57 -10.49
C ALA A 363 -20.16 16.60 -11.28
N GLN A 364 -19.81 16.29 -12.53
CA GLN A 364 -19.17 17.25 -13.45
C GLN A 364 -20.05 18.49 -13.66
N ALA A 365 -21.35 18.30 -13.87
CA ALA A 365 -22.28 19.39 -14.15
C ALA A 365 -22.49 20.32 -12.94
N VAL A 366 -22.63 19.78 -11.73
CA VAL A 366 -22.88 20.61 -10.53
C VAL A 366 -21.64 21.32 -10.02
N THR A 367 -20.46 20.69 -10.15
CA THR A 367 -19.19 21.27 -9.72
C THR A 367 -18.56 22.18 -10.78
N GLY A 368 -18.96 22.02 -12.05
CA GLY A 368 -18.28 22.66 -13.19
C GLY A 368 -16.89 22.09 -13.47
N THR A 369 -16.53 20.95 -12.86
CA THR A 369 -15.22 20.31 -13.05
C THR A 369 -15.28 19.35 -14.23
N GLU A 370 -14.52 19.64 -15.28
CA GLU A 370 -14.50 18.81 -16.51
C GLU A 370 -13.88 17.43 -16.28
N GLN A 371 -12.88 17.32 -15.41
CA GLN A 371 -12.22 16.05 -15.10
C GLN A 371 -12.23 15.80 -13.60
N ILE A 372 -13.12 14.92 -13.17
CA ILE A 372 -13.12 14.37 -11.82
C ILE A 372 -12.29 13.09 -11.87
N VAL A 373 -11.23 13.01 -11.06
CA VAL A 373 -10.28 11.89 -11.09
C VAL A 373 -10.36 11.00 -9.86
N SER A 374 -11.09 11.40 -8.83
CA SER A 374 -11.24 10.66 -7.58
C SER A 374 -12.70 10.28 -7.30
N ASN A 375 -12.87 9.14 -6.64
CA ASN A 375 -14.16 8.64 -6.19
C ASN A 375 -14.06 8.11 -4.76
N LYS A 376 -15.17 8.20 -4.04
CA LYS A 376 -15.45 7.34 -2.89
C LYS A 376 -16.90 6.91 -2.91
N ASN A 377 -17.22 5.65 -2.67
CA ASN A 377 -18.61 5.19 -2.65
C ASN A 377 -19.29 5.60 -1.34
N HIS A 378 -20.53 6.09 -1.45
CA HIS A 378 -21.38 6.40 -0.30
C HIS A 378 -21.55 5.13 0.55
N TYR A 379 -21.39 5.26 1.88
CA TYR A 379 -21.42 4.13 2.82
C TYR A 379 -20.37 3.03 2.57
N THR A 380 -19.24 3.31 1.90
CA THR A 380 -18.28 2.28 1.45
C THR A 380 -18.96 1.16 0.63
N ARG A 381 -20.09 1.47 -0.02
CA ARG A 381 -20.94 0.54 -0.75
C ARG A 381 -20.14 -0.21 -1.82
N TRP A 382 -20.25 -1.54 -1.85
CA TRP A 382 -19.55 -2.39 -2.81
C TRP A 382 -20.30 -3.69 -3.16
N GLU A 383 -20.26 -4.14 -4.41
CA GLU A 383 -20.68 -5.49 -4.82
C GLU A 383 -19.67 -6.08 -5.80
N GLY A 384 -19.53 -7.40 -5.76
CA GLY A 384 -18.54 -8.10 -6.57
C GLY A 384 -17.13 -7.91 -6.01
N TRP A 385 -16.12 -8.06 -6.84
CA TRP A 385 -14.72 -7.99 -6.43
C TRP A 385 -14.03 -6.74 -6.96
N THR A 386 -13.90 -6.63 -8.29
CA THR A 386 -13.08 -5.59 -8.94
C THR A 386 -13.80 -4.87 -10.08
N GLU A 387 -15.06 -5.24 -10.35
CA GLU A 387 -15.85 -4.72 -11.46
C GLU A 387 -15.99 -3.19 -11.40
N PHE A 388 -16.02 -2.63 -10.19
CA PHE A 388 -16.08 -1.18 -9.99
C PHE A 388 -14.83 -0.46 -10.53
N TYR A 389 -13.63 -1.05 -10.41
CA TYR A 389 -12.41 -0.46 -10.96
C TYR A 389 -12.46 -0.36 -12.49
N THR A 390 -13.12 -1.31 -13.16
CA THR A 390 -13.38 -1.21 -14.62
C THR A 390 -14.28 -0.01 -14.94
N TRP A 391 -15.23 0.31 -14.07
CA TRP A 391 -16.10 1.47 -14.26
C TRP A 391 -15.31 2.76 -14.06
N CYS A 392 -14.45 2.80 -13.03
CA CYS A 392 -13.55 3.92 -12.78
C CYS A 392 -12.67 4.22 -14.01
N GLU A 393 -11.97 3.22 -14.57
CA GLU A 393 -11.14 3.40 -15.77
C GLU A 393 -11.96 3.98 -16.95
N ARG A 394 -13.18 3.48 -17.15
CA ARG A 394 -14.06 3.95 -18.24
C ARG A 394 -14.55 5.39 -18.04
N LEU A 395 -14.64 5.86 -16.80
CA LEU A 395 -14.99 7.24 -16.48
C LEU A 395 -13.79 8.19 -16.46
N GLY A 396 -12.56 7.64 -16.48
CA GLY A 396 -11.35 8.42 -16.27
C GLY A 396 -11.09 8.75 -14.81
N LEU A 397 -11.74 8.06 -13.87
CA LEU A 397 -11.37 8.06 -12.46
C LEU A 397 -10.04 7.31 -12.31
N GLN A 398 -9.10 7.91 -11.60
CA GLN A 398 -7.72 7.46 -11.47
C GLN A 398 -7.36 7.02 -10.05
N ILE A 399 -8.18 7.39 -9.05
CA ILE A 399 -8.02 7.00 -7.65
C ILE A 399 -9.40 6.76 -7.01
N ASP A 400 -9.52 5.70 -6.22
CA ASP A 400 -10.72 5.36 -5.45
C ASP A 400 -10.38 5.23 -3.97
N GLU A 401 -11.25 5.74 -3.12
CA GLU A 401 -11.03 5.83 -1.67
C GLU A 401 -12.06 5.01 -0.86
N SER A 402 -12.72 4.04 -1.51
CA SER A 402 -13.88 3.35 -0.94
C SER A 402 -13.53 2.21 0.00
N ARG A 403 -12.32 1.64 -0.11
CA ARG A 403 -11.87 0.51 0.72
C ARG A 403 -11.53 1.00 2.12
N GLY A 404 -12.49 0.87 3.04
CA GLY A 404 -12.30 1.22 4.44
C GLY A 404 -13.45 0.73 5.31
N PRO A 405 -13.48 1.17 6.58
CA PRO A 405 -14.46 0.74 7.58
C PRO A 405 -15.81 1.44 7.43
N SER A 406 -16.86 0.80 7.92
CA SER A 406 -18.16 1.46 8.15
C SER A 406 -18.64 1.44 9.59
N LYS A 407 -18.01 0.65 10.47
CA LYS A 407 -18.38 0.51 11.89
C LYS A 407 -17.26 1.00 12.81
N GLN A 408 -17.39 0.72 14.10
CA GLN A 408 -16.45 1.17 15.12
C GLN A 408 -15.33 0.15 15.29
N GLY A 409 -15.68 -1.14 15.29
CA GLY A 409 -14.74 -2.23 15.49
C GLY A 409 -13.90 -2.60 14.27
N ASP A 410 -14.21 -2.08 13.09
CA ASP A 410 -13.47 -2.32 11.85
C ASP A 410 -12.56 -1.14 11.46
N VAL A 411 -12.50 -0.05 12.26
CA VAL A 411 -11.62 1.09 11.97
C VAL A 411 -10.14 0.74 12.03
N GLY A 412 -9.30 1.61 11.48
CA GLY A 412 -7.87 1.43 11.35
C GLY A 412 -7.49 0.93 9.96
N PHE A 413 -6.61 -0.05 9.87
CA PHE A 413 -6.13 -0.63 8.62
C PHE A 413 -6.98 -1.85 8.23
N THR A 414 -8.29 -1.67 8.01
CA THR A 414 -9.25 -2.76 7.66
C THR A 414 -8.80 -3.61 6.48
N PHE A 415 -8.21 -2.95 5.47
CA PHE A 415 -7.61 -3.57 4.28
C PHE A 415 -6.08 -3.65 4.37
N GLY A 416 -5.54 -3.62 5.60
CA GLY A 416 -4.13 -3.80 5.94
C GLY A 416 -3.15 -2.89 5.22
N ALA A 417 -3.58 -1.75 4.69
CA ALA A 417 -2.75 -0.87 3.89
C ALA A 417 -2.93 0.59 4.29
N SER A 418 -1.84 1.32 4.15
CA SER A 418 -1.68 2.76 4.22
C SER A 418 -1.14 3.30 2.89
N HIS A 419 -0.45 2.47 2.10
CA HIS A 419 0.01 2.83 0.76
C HIS A 419 -1.11 2.76 -0.28
N VAL A 420 -0.97 3.56 -1.34
CA VAL A 420 -1.77 3.41 -2.55
C VAL A 420 -1.24 2.24 -3.38
N SER A 421 -2.15 1.49 -4.01
CA SER A 421 -1.76 0.41 -4.92
C SER A 421 -2.69 0.31 -6.11
N PHE A 422 -2.19 -0.20 -7.23
CA PHE A 422 -3.03 -0.59 -8.35
C PHE A 422 -3.63 -1.98 -8.09
N PRO A 423 -4.96 -2.15 -8.07
CA PRO A 423 -5.57 -3.46 -7.85
C PRO A 423 -5.32 -4.43 -9.01
N LEU A 424 -5.19 -5.71 -8.69
CA LEU A 424 -5.10 -6.83 -9.62
C LEU A 424 -6.49 -7.24 -10.12
N ALA A 425 -6.63 -7.35 -11.44
CA ALA A 425 -7.80 -7.89 -12.11
C ALA A 425 -7.91 -9.41 -11.95
N PRO A 426 -9.10 -10.01 -12.11
CA PRO A 426 -9.26 -11.46 -12.09
C PRO A 426 -8.58 -12.11 -13.30
N VAL A 427 -8.38 -13.42 -13.22
CA VAL A 427 -7.88 -14.27 -14.32
C VAL A 427 -8.67 -14.09 -15.63
N ALA A 428 -9.97 -13.80 -15.55
CA ALA A 428 -10.81 -13.53 -16.72
C ALA A 428 -10.38 -12.28 -17.51
N GLU A 429 -9.67 -11.35 -16.86
CA GLU A 429 -9.03 -10.17 -17.46
C GLU A 429 -7.49 -10.32 -17.56
N GLY A 430 -6.97 -11.54 -17.40
CA GLY A 430 -5.55 -11.86 -17.53
C GLY A 430 -4.68 -11.35 -16.38
N ASN A 431 -5.25 -11.07 -15.20
CA ASN A 431 -4.53 -10.52 -14.06
C ASN A 431 -3.72 -9.25 -14.38
N ARG A 432 -4.23 -8.39 -15.27
CA ARG A 432 -3.69 -7.04 -15.45
C ARG A 432 -3.88 -6.21 -14.16
N LEU A 433 -3.10 -5.15 -14.02
CA LEU A 433 -3.40 -4.12 -13.02
C LEU A 433 -4.47 -3.18 -13.58
N TYR A 434 -5.41 -2.74 -12.75
CA TYR A 434 -6.30 -1.64 -13.11
C TYR A 434 -5.52 -0.32 -13.03
N ASP A 435 -5.78 0.62 -13.94
CA ASP A 435 -5.19 1.97 -13.92
C ASP A 435 -5.95 2.91 -12.97
N VAL A 436 -6.28 2.41 -11.77
CA VAL A 436 -6.99 3.13 -10.71
C VAL A 436 -6.28 2.83 -9.40
N LEU A 437 -5.74 3.84 -8.74
CA LEU A 437 -5.15 3.67 -7.42
C LEU A 437 -6.23 3.41 -6.38
N ASN A 438 -6.02 2.43 -5.52
CA ASN A 438 -6.79 2.24 -4.30
C ASN A 438 -6.13 3.02 -3.16
N LEU A 439 -6.84 3.98 -2.57
CA LEU A 439 -6.42 4.74 -1.38
C LEU A 439 -7.24 4.25 -0.17
N PRO A 440 -6.63 3.51 0.77
CA PRO A 440 -7.37 2.95 1.90
C PRO A 440 -7.91 4.06 2.84
N LEU A 441 -9.17 3.94 3.24
CA LEU A 441 -9.81 4.76 4.26
C LEU A 441 -9.63 4.10 5.63
N HIS A 442 -9.22 4.87 6.65
CA HIS A 442 -8.89 4.30 7.96
C HIS A 442 -9.93 4.57 9.04
N THR A 443 -10.62 5.71 8.99
CA THR A 443 -11.69 6.02 9.95
C THR A 443 -12.53 7.19 9.48
N GLN A 444 -13.67 7.39 10.13
CA GLN A 444 -14.63 8.44 9.85
C GLN A 444 -15.07 9.13 11.14
N ASP A 445 -15.32 10.44 11.05
CA ASP A 445 -15.83 11.33 12.10
C ASP A 445 -15.33 11.00 13.51
N LEU A 446 -14.07 11.34 13.77
CA LEU A 446 -13.53 11.24 15.13
C LEU A 446 -14.44 11.97 16.14
N ALA A 447 -14.62 11.37 17.31
CA ALA A 447 -15.57 11.80 18.34
C ALA A 447 -17.06 11.65 17.97
N TRP A 448 -17.36 10.88 16.92
CA TRP A 448 -18.74 10.49 16.59
C TRP A 448 -18.82 9.05 16.08
N ALA A 449 -18.34 8.78 14.87
CA ALA A 449 -18.33 7.43 14.32
C ALA A 449 -17.10 6.65 14.80
N GLY A 450 -15.91 7.27 14.73
CA GLY A 450 -14.69 6.76 15.36
C GLY A 450 -14.48 7.34 16.76
N HIS A 451 -13.94 6.53 17.68
CA HIS A 451 -13.44 7.02 18.96
C HIS A 451 -12.13 7.81 18.75
N VAL A 452 -11.91 8.91 19.49
CA VAL A 452 -10.74 9.79 19.26
C VAL A 452 -9.39 9.11 19.49
N SER A 453 -9.34 8.05 20.30
CA SER A 453 -8.10 7.33 20.62
C SER A 453 -7.48 6.61 19.43
N VAL A 454 -8.22 6.38 18.34
CA VAL A 454 -7.68 5.73 17.13
C VAL A 454 -6.78 6.66 16.32
N ARG A 455 -6.86 7.98 16.53
CA ARG A 455 -6.11 8.99 15.78
C ARG A 455 -4.61 8.68 15.73
N ASP A 456 -4.01 8.54 16.92
CA ASP A 456 -2.57 8.41 17.02
C ASP A 456 -2.09 7.04 16.54
N VAL A 457 -2.92 6.00 16.69
CA VAL A 457 -2.64 4.66 16.15
C VAL A 457 -2.56 4.69 14.62
N ILE A 458 -3.50 5.35 13.95
CA ILE A 458 -3.51 5.48 12.48
C ILE A 458 -2.30 6.30 12.00
N LEU A 459 -2.00 7.43 12.67
CA LEU A 459 -0.85 8.26 12.31
C LEU A 459 0.48 7.51 12.52
N ASP A 460 0.63 6.79 13.64
CA ASP A 460 1.82 5.98 13.93
C ASP A 460 1.98 4.85 12.91
N GLY A 461 0.89 4.13 12.60
CA GLY A 461 0.89 3.04 11.63
C GLY A 461 1.31 3.52 10.24
N ALA A 462 0.71 4.61 9.76
CA ALA A 462 1.08 5.21 8.47
C ALA A 462 2.54 5.69 8.45
N GLN A 463 3.03 6.32 9.53
CA GLN A 463 4.43 6.73 9.62
C GLN A 463 5.40 5.54 9.67
N SER A 464 5.02 4.42 10.29
CA SER A 464 5.88 3.24 10.46
C SER A 464 6.18 2.53 9.13
N VAL A 465 5.24 2.57 8.18
CA VAL A 465 5.38 2.03 6.83
C VAL A 465 5.58 3.10 5.77
N HIS A 466 5.55 4.37 6.18
CA HIS A 466 5.71 5.53 5.31
C HIS A 466 4.59 5.70 4.27
N GLY A 467 3.35 5.42 4.65
CA GLY A 467 2.16 5.49 3.79
C GLY A 467 1.34 6.78 3.95
N VAL A 468 0.04 6.66 3.68
CA VAL A 468 -0.98 7.70 3.81
C VAL A 468 -1.91 7.41 5.00
N ALA A 469 -2.10 8.40 5.87
CA ALA A 469 -3.12 8.33 6.92
C ALA A 469 -4.40 9.05 6.45
N HIS A 470 -5.48 8.29 6.21
CA HIS A 470 -6.73 8.82 5.65
C HIS A 470 -7.87 8.88 6.68
N PHE A 471 -8.37 10.10 6.92
CA PHE A 471 -9.52 10.39 7.78
C PHE A 471 -10.67 11.04 7.00
N LEU A 472 -11.90 10.63 7.28
CA LEU A 472 -13.13 11.18 6.70
C LEU A 472 -13.91 12.03 7.71
N PHE A 473 -14.48 13.16 7.27
CA PHE A 473 -15.48 13.92 8.05
C PHE A 473 -16.71 14.33 7.22
N HIS A 474 -17.89 14.20 7.81
CA HIS A 474 -19.15 14.60 7.21
C HIS A 474 -19.60 15.99 7.68
N GLY A 475 -20.18 16.77 6.75
CA GLY A 475 -20.66 18.13 7.02
C GLY A 475 -21.69 18.23 8.15
N PRO A 476 -22.73 17.37 8.19
CA PRO A 476 -23.69 17.37 9.29
C PRO A 476 -23.04 17.21 10.67
N HIS A 477 -21.95 16.43 10.75
CA HIS A 477 -21.26 16.16 12.01
C HIS A 477 -20.35 17.32 12.41
N LEU A 478 -19.64 17.93 11.47
CA LEU A 478 -18.89 19.16 11.70
C LEU A 478 -19.81 20.33 12.12
N HIS A 479 -21.02 20.39 11.57
CA HIS A 479 -21.99 21.44 11.89
C HIS A 479 -22.65 21.23 13.26
N HIS A 480 -23.17 20.04 13.55
CA HIS A 480 -23.97 19.79 14.73
C HIS A 480 -23.18 19.31 15.96
N ARG A 481 -21.94 18.82 15.78
CA ARG A 481 -21.17 18.16 16.84
C ARG A 481 -19.87 18.90 17.11
N PRO A 482 -19.85 19.83 18.07
CA PRO A 482 -18.62 20.53 18.46
C PRO A 482 -17.43 19.60 18.77
N PRO A 483 -17.60 18.43 19.43
CA PRO A 483 -16.48 17.51 19.64
C PRO A 483 -15.87 16.96 18.35
N THR A 484 -16.68 16.64 17.33
CA THR A 484 -16.20 16.15 16.03
C THR A 484 -15.43 17.23 15.29
N ARG A 485 -15.93 18.47 15.29
CA ARG A 485 -15.21 19.61 14.71
C ARG A 485 -13.88 19.88 15.41
N ALA A 486 -13.85 19.81 16.74
CA ALA A 486 -12.62 19.94 17.51
C ALA A 486 -11.62 18.82 17.17
N ALA A 487 -12.08 17.56 17.09
CA ALA A 487 -11.23 16.43 16.71
C ALA A 487 -10.66 16.56 15.29
N CYS A 488 -11.40 17.12 14.34
CA CYS A 488 -10.92 17.43 12.98
C CYS A 488 -9.74 18.43 13.00
N ILE A 489 -9.88 19.53 13.75
CA ILE A 489 -8.84 20.56 13.87
C ILE A 489 -7.61 20.03 14.63
N GLU A 490 -7.83 19.28 15.71
CA GLU A 490 -6.75 18.66 16.50
C GLU A 490 -5.97 17.63 15.67
N LEU A 491 -6.66 16.81 14.87
CA LEU A 491 -6.03 15.90 13.93
C LEU A 491 -5.16 16.65 12.91
N ALA A 492 -5.68 17.72 12.33
CA ALA A 492 -4.93 18.55 11.38
C ALA A 492 -3.64 19.11 11.96
N ALA A 493 -3.72 19.62 13.19
CA ALA A 493 -2.57 20.13 13.95
C ALA A 493 -1.56 19.02 14.28
N GLU A 494 -2.04 17.84 14.69
CA GLU A 494 -1.19 16.72 15.09
C GLU A 494 -0.42 16.11 13.91
N ALA A 495 -1.07 15.90 12.77
CA ALA A 495 -0.40 15.45 11.55
C ALA A 495 0.70 16.45 11.12
N ARG A 496 0.39 17.76 11.16
CA ARG A 496 1.37 18.82 10.85
C ARG A 496 2.55 18.80 11.84
N ARG A 497 2.29 18.60 13.14
CA ARG A 497 3.32 18.49 14.19
C ARG A 497 4.26 17.30 13.93
N ARG A 498 3.72 16.21 13.37
CA ARG A 498 4.47 15.00 12.97
C ARG A 498 5.21 15.14 11.63
N GLY A 499 5.08 16.27 10.94
CA GLY A 499 5.70 16.49 9.64
C GLY A 499 4.98 15.82 8.48
N MET A 500 3.71 15.42 8.66
CA MET A 500 2.88 14.83 7.61
C MET A 500 2.14 15.94 6.87
N PRO A 501 2.49 16.25 5.61
CA PRO A 501 1.75 17.25 4.86
C PRO A 501 0.35 16.74 4.51
N TRP A 502 -0.62 17.65 4.45
CA TRP A 502 -1.99 17.36 4.03
C TRP A 502 -2.11 17.43 2.52
N TRP A 503 -2.40 16.30 1.88
CA TRP A 503 -2.59 16.20 0.43
C TRP A 503 -4.01 15.75 0.12
N THR A 504 -4.57 16.22 -0.99
CA THR A 504 -5.82 15.68 -1.53
C THR A 504 -5.54 14.40 -2.33
N ALA A 505 -6.57 13.63 -2.68
CA ALA A 505 -6.43 12.38 -3.43
C ALA A 505 -5.83 12.61 -4.83
N THR A 506 -6.23 13.66 -5.54
CA THR A 506 -5.62 14.11 -6.80
C THR A 506 -4.13 14.37 -6.63
N ARG A 507 -3.70 15.04 -5.55
CA ARG A 507 -2.28 15.31 -5.33
C ARG A 507 -1.48 14.04 -5.07
N ILE A 508 -2.04 13.10 -4.29
CA ILE A 508 -1.45 11.77 -4.07
C ILE A 508 -1.34 11.01 -5.40
N ASN A 509 -2.41 10.99 -6.20
CA ASN A 509 -2.47 10.34 -7.50
C ASN A 509 -1.44 10.91 -8.49
N SER A 510 -1.39 12.24 -8.63
CA SER A 510 -0.41 12.90 -9.50
C SER A 510 1.02 12.60 -9.08
N TRP A 511 1.32 12.71 -7.77
CA TRP A 511 2.65 12.40 -7.26
C TRP A 511 3.05 10.95 -7.56
N GLU A 512 2.18 9.99 -7.26
CA GLU A 512 2.46 8.57 -7.46
C GLU A 512 2.68 8.25 -8.95
N ARG A 513 1.88 8.82 -9.84
CA ARG A 513 2.01 8.61 -11.29
C ARG A 513 3.29 9.23 -11.84
N SER A 514 3.62 10.47 -11.48
CA SER A 514 4.89 11.09 -11.93
C SER A 514 6.10 10.32 -11.40
N ARG A 515 6.05 9.83 -10.14
CA ARG A 515 7.09 8.97 -9.55
C ARG A 515 7.27 7.65 -10.31
N ARG A 516 6.17 7.03 -10.73
CA ARG A 516 6.19 5.80 -11.55
C ARG A 516 6.72 6.00 -12.96
N GLY A 517 6.76 7.24 -13.44
CA GLY A 517 7.42 7.63 -14.68
C GLY A 517 8.96 7.70 -14.59
N VAL A 518 9.57 7.44 -13.43
CA VAL A 518 11.03 7.55 -13.23
C VAL A 518 11.71 6.17 -13.25
N VAL A 519 12.74 6.02 -14.08
CA VAL A 519 13.66 4.87 -14.10
C VAL A 519 14.99 5.30 -13.51
N LEU A 520 15.49 4.56 -12.52
CA LEU A 520 16.77 4.84 -11.86
C LEU A 520 17.87 3.87 -12.30
N SER A 521 19.11 4.33 -12.25
CA SER A 521 20.29 3.45 -12.28
C SER A 521 21.42 4.04 -11.46
N VAL A 522 22.36 3.18 -11.07
CA VAL A 522 23.57 3.58 -10.33
C VAL A 522 24.79 2.89 -10.93
N GLU A 523 25.88 3.65 -11.04
CA GLU A 523 27.16 3.16 -11.55
C GLU A 523 28.28 3.55 -10.57
N PRO A 524 29.30 2.70 -10.36
CA PRO A 524 30.50 3.10 -9.63
C PRO A 524 31.17 4.30 -10.32
N HIS A 525 31.63 5.27 -9.52
CA HIS A 525 32.35 6.46 -9.97
C HIS A 525 33.63 6.63 -9.13
N PRO A 526 34.73 7.20 -9.67
CA PRO A 526 35.95 7.43 -8.89
C PRO A 526 35.73 8.19 -7.57
N ASP A 527 34.75 9.07 -7.54
CA ASP A 527 34.38 9.89 -6.37
C ASP A 527 33.17 9.34 -5.57
N GLY A 528 32.70 8.12 -5.85
CA GLY A 528 31.55 7.50 -5.18
C GLY A 528 30.61 6.77 -6.14
N PHE A 529 29.36 7.21 -6.22
CA PHE A 529 28.35 6.64 -7.13
C PHE A 529 27.82 7.71 -8.08
N ALA A 530 27.68 7.35 -9.36
CA ALA A 530 26.92 8.13 -10.33
C ALA A 530 25.47 7.60 -10.35
N VAL A 531 24.53 8.44 -9.93
CA VAL A 531 23.09 8.15 -9.98
C VAL A 531 22.52 8.76 -11.25
N ARG A 532 21.72 8.00 -11.99
CA ARG A 532 20.97 8.51 -13.14
C ARG A 532 19.48 8.30 -12.92
N ALA A 533 18.69 9.24 -13.43
CA ALA A 533 17.24 9.12 -13.50
C ALA A 533 16.76 9.54 -14.89
N GLU A 534 15.97 8.69 -15.53
CA GLU A 534 15.19 9.04 -16.71
C GLU A 534 13.74 9.22 -16.28
N ALA A 535 13.13 10.37 -16.56
CA ALA A 535 11.77 10.66 -16.12
C ALA A 535 10.86 11.08 -17.28
N VAL A 536 9.65 10.53 -17.32
CA VAL A 536 8.61 10.96 -18.28
C VAL A 536 8.09 12.36 -17.96
N GLU A 537 7.88 12.65 -16.67
CA GLU A 537 7.41 13.94 -16.15
C GLU A 537 8.34 14.44 -15.03
N PRO A 538 8.38 15.75 -14.75
CA PRO A 538 9.14 16.26 -13.64
C PRO A 538 8.63 15.74 -12.28
N VAL A 539 9.55 15.41 -11.38
CA VAL A 539 9.28 15.04 -9.98
C VAL A 539 10.02 15.99 -9.06
N PRO A 540 9.39 17.11 -8.64
CA PRO A 540 10.04 18.11 -7.80
C PRO A 540 10.25 17.60 -6.37
N GLY A 541 11.40 17.93 -5.79
CA GLY A 541 11.78 17.56 -4.43
C GLY A 541 11.95 16.06 -4.22
N ALA A 542 12.27 15.29 -5.26
CA ALA A 542 12.44 13.84 -5.16
C ALA A 542 13.56 13.47 -4.19
N ALA A 543 13.38 12.33 -3.51
CA ALA A 543 14.40 11.69 -2.69
C ALA A 543 14.84 10.38 -3.33
N VAL A 544 16.12 10.27 -3.70
CA VAL A 544 16.73 9.03 -4.16
C VAL A 544 17.63 8.48 -3.06
N LEU A 545 17.32 7.29 -2.58
CA LEU A 545 18.00 6.61 -1.48
C LEU A 545 19.00 5.60 -2.04
N ILE A 546 20.24 5.63 -1.56
CA ILE A 546 21.27 4.65 -1.89
C ILE A 546 21.67 3.92 -0.62
N ALA A 547 21.51 2.60 -0.62
CA ALA A 547 21.96 1.77 0.50
C ALA A 547 23.49 1.65 0.45
N VAL A 548 24.20 2.47 1.24
CA VAL A 548 25.67 2.39 1.36
C VAL A 548 26.06 2.14 2.83
N PRO A 549 26.90 1.13 3.12
CA PRO A 549 27.34 0.89 4.49
C PRO A 549 28.26 2.00 5.03
N GLY A 550 27.96 2.48 6.24
CA GLY A 550 28.94 3.14 7.10
C GLY A 550 29.19 4.62 6.87
N THR A 551 28.38 5.32 6.04
CA THR A 551 28.63 6.75 5.84
C THR A 551 27.88 7.71 6.75
N THR A 552 28.51 8.85 6.99
CA THR A 552 28.07 9.87 7.94
C THR A 552 28.01 11.29 7.36
N ASP A 553 28.62 11.57 6.20
CA ASP A 553 28.65 12.91 5.61
C ASP A 553 28.69 12.88 4.06
N PRO A 554 27.60 12.42 3.42
CA PRO A 554 27.55 12.33 1.96
C PRO A 554 27.54 13.71 1.29
N VAL A 555 28.17 13.82 0.12
CA VAL A 555 28.26 15.08 -0.63
C VAL A 555 27.93 14.87 -2.10
N VAL A 556 27.09 15.75 -2.66
CA VAL A 556 26.87 15.84 -4.12
C VAL A 556 28.06 16.57 -4.75
N LYS A 557 28.82 15.86 -5.59
CA LYS A 557 29.98 16.40 -6.34
C LYS A 557 29.60 16.96 -7.69
N GLU A 558 28.57 16.40 -8.32
CA GLU A 558 28.06 16.81 -9.63
C GLU A 558 26.53 16.73 -9.63
N GLY A 559 25.86 17.66 -10.33
CA GLY A 559 24.40 17.82 -10.34
C GLY A 559 23.89 18.78 -9.26
N GLU A 560 22.69 19.32 -9.44
CA GLU A 560 22.03 20.17 -8.45
C GLU A 560 21.28 19.33 -7.42
N GLY A 561 21.48 19.60 -6.13
CA GLY A 561 20.83 18.87 -5.03
C GLY A 561 21.65 18.89 -3.75
N SER A 562 21.17 18.15 -2.75
CA SER A 562 21.87 17.92 -1.48
C SER A 562 21.86 16.44 -1.12
N ALA A 563 22.84 15.99 -0.35
CA ALA A 563 22.88 14.63 0.17
C ALA A 563 22.94 14.63 1.70
N ARG A 564 22.31 13.65 2.35
CA ARG A 564 22.41 13.42 3.79
C ARG A 564 22.21 11.95 4.14
N ALA A 565 22.73 11.51 5.28
CA ALA A 565 22.38 10.21 5.83
C ALA A 565 20.97 10.24 6.43
N VAL A 566 20.16 9.23 6.13
CA VAL A 566 18.81 9.04 6.69
C VAL A 566 18.60 7.59 7.12
N VAL A 567 17.62 7.36 8.00
CA VAL A 567 17.17 6.01 8.35
C VAL A 567 15.76 5.80 7.80
N ARG A 568 15.58 4.72 7.03
CA ARG A 568 14.30 4.28 6.46
C ARG A 568 14.14 2.79 6.72
N LEU A 569 12.99 2.37 7.23
CA LEU A 569 12.73 0.96 7.56
C LEU A 569 13.87 0.31 8.38
N GLY A 570 14.41 1.06 9.34
CA GLY A 570 15.50 0.64 10.23
C GLY A 570 16.89 0.52 9.59
N ARG A 571 17.05 0.87 8.31
CA ARG A 571 18.33 0.84 7.58
C ARG A 571 18.80 2.26 7.25
N THR A 572 20.13 2.45 7.28
CA THR A 572 20.77 3.71 6.87
C THR A 572 20.90 3.78 5.35
N PHE A 573 20.55 4.94 4.79
CA PHE A 573 20.69 5.28 3.37
C PHE A 573 21.35 6.66 3.23
N VAL A 574 21.98 6.88 2.08
CA VAL A 574 22.28 8.24 1.60
C VAL A 574 21.06 8.72 0.81
N GLU A 575 20.41 9.79 1.26
CA GLU A 575 19.31 10.46 0.57
C GLU A 575 19.86 11.60 -0.29
N LEU A 576 19.76 11.47 -1.60
CA LEU A 576 19.86 12.57 -2.55
C LEU A 576 18.52 13.28 -2.61
N THR A 577 18.51 14.56 -2.25
CA THR A 577 17.40 15.49 -2.51
C THR A 577 17.68 16.26 -3.79
N ALA A 578 16.84 16.09 -4.81
CA ALA A 578 16.95 16.83 -6.06
C ALA A 578 15.60 16.92 -6.78
N ASP A 579 15.44 17.94 -7.61
CA ASP A 579 14.36 17.95 -8.60
C ASP A 579 14.76 17.03 -9.76
N ILE A 580 13.90 16.06 -10.09
CA ILE A 580 14.08 15.25 -11.29
C ILE A 580 13.32 15.96 -12.41
N VAL A 581 14.00 16.44 -13.44
CA VAL A 581 13.35 17.03 -14.62
C VAL A 581 12.99 15.94 -15.63
N ALA A 582 12.05 16.22 -16.54
CA ALA A 582 11.75 15.30 -17.63
C ALA A 582 12.98 15.04 -18.52
N GLY A 583 13.17 13.79 -18.93
CA GLY A 583 14.35 13.31 -19.64
C GLY A 583 15.47 12.83 -18.72
N ASP A 584 16.72 13.01 -19.15
CA ASP A 584 17.90 12.48 -18.48
C ASP A 584 18.40 13.39 -17.35
N ASN A 585 18.65 12.79 -16.18
CA ASN A 585 19.23 13.44 -15.02
C ASN A 585 20.44 12.66 -14.53
N ARG A 586 21.43 13.35 -13.95
CA ARG A 586 22.63 12.71 -13.41
C ARG A 586 23.21 13.47 -12.22
N TRP A 587 23.59 12.71 -11.19
CA TRP A 587 24.32 13.19 -10.02
C TRP A 587 25.52 12.30 -9.71
N VAL A 588 26.57 12.87 -9.11
CA VAL A 588 27.66 12.10 -8.50
C VAL A 588 27.64 12.37 -7.01
N ILE A 589 27.56 11.30 -6.22
CA ILE A 589 27.47 11.38 -4.77
C ILE A 589 28.64 10.60 -4.18
N THR A 590 29.40 11.26 -3.32
CA THR A 590 30.32 10.57 -2.41
C THR A 590 29.46 10.07 -1.26
N PRO A 591 29.38 8.73 -1.04
CA PRO A 591 28.60 8.16 0.04
C PRO A 591 28.92 8.80 1.35
#